data_AF-A0A226D7D4-F1
#
_entry.id   AF-A0A226D7D4-F1
#
_cell.length_a   1.000
_cell.length_b   1.000
_cell.length_c   1.000
_cell.angle_alpha   90.00
_cell.angle_beta   90.00
_cell.angle_gamma   90.00
#
_symmetry.space_group_name_H-M   'P 1'
#
loop_
_entity.id
_entity.type
_entity.pdbx_description
1 polymer ?
#
loop_
_entity_poly.entity_id
_entity_poly.type
_entity_poly.pdbx_seq_one_letter_code
_entity_poly.pdbx_strand_id
1 'polypeptide(L)'
;MEDLIDFINNLREGFIRCGMPFTFGLPQIAVVGGQSSGKSSLLETFVRRDFLPRGSDIVTRTPLILNLKNSDGPEHGVFLHRPGPMYDFSAIKEEIANQTEILAGPGKNISNIPIHLTIFSPHVVDVTLVDLPGSVKVRVSSQPSDIVNQVHSTIMKYISKEETIILAVTAGNVDLANSDAIQISQEVDPEGYVGVVLRSQEDIENNVSMVEALENEKRFFTESEEFRHLNGRIGTEYLGNLLSKELRAHIMRCIPSLKQYMQKNLDNANSKIAELDPLFSPRYKRQTIYRLLDSVRISIVDELEGLYPTLVQLSGYSTGSLVLRAATKHKAALMSAEIDLDEAAIGYAITNSAAVNFFHFTSNSPLQRLLSFELGKIITPIIDAIEEISDLVVTCTTQALQQLSGFPTLQEIVRGKLKQNIEKQKKKCILLMTSFIRSRQVYIDPDSLDYKIRIVKKLAIQHINAAQNAIGCTLPPVIKLCMITDFLAEELPLLVSDIHDDVEQFILSDMPDDKELERYKLLQQTCLLSLQHISQLESNYAK
;
A
#
# COMPACT_ATOMS: atom_id res chain seq x y z
N MET A 1 8.21 33.79 19.40
CA MET A 1 7.76 32.45 19.82
C MET A 1 6.49 32.09 19.05
N GLU A 2 5.59 33.07 18.87
CA GLU A 2 4.52 33.11 17.86
C GLU A 2 4.84 32.29 16.59
N ASP A 3 5.90 32.64 15.84
CA ASP A 3 6.26 31.95 14.58
C ASP A 3 6.50 30.44 14.72
N LEU A 4 6.99 29.99 15.87
CA LEU A 4 7.60 28.67 16.04
C LEU A 4 6.59 27.64 16.60
N ILE A 5 5.68 28.07 17.47
CA ILE A 5 4.51 27.27 17.87
C ILE A 5 3.50 27.21 16.72
N ASP A 6 3.29 28.32 16.01
CA ASP A 6 2.41 28.34 14.85
C ASP A 6 2.95 27.46 13.73
N PHE A 7 4.28 27.48 13.51
CA PHE A 7 4.95 26.54 12.63
C PHE A 7 4.65 25.08 12.99
N ILE A 8 4.85 24.70 14.26
CA ILE A 8 4.62 23.33 14.73
C ILE A 8 3.16 22.89 14.53
N ASN A 9 2.21 23.77 14.83
CA ASN A 9 0.78 23.48 14.65
C ASN A 9 0.39 23.37 13.18
N ASN A 10 0.84 24.31 12.34
CA ASN A 10 0.61 24.27 10.89
C ASN A 10 1.19 22.99 10.26
N LEU A 11 2.33 22.54 10.77
CA LEU A 11 2.99 21.32 10.34
C LEU A 11 2.18 20.07 10.72
N ARG A 12 1.70 19.99 11.97
CA ARG A 12 0.80 18.92 12.40
C ARG A 12 -0.48 18.88 11.57
N GLU A 13 -1.11 20.04 11.35
CA GLU A 13 -2.31 20.14 10.51
C GLU A 13 -2.05 19.73 9.06
N GLY A 14 -0.91 20.14 8.49
CA GLY A 14 -0.52 19.79 7.12
C GLY A 14 -0.42 18.28 6.92
N PHE A 15 0.20 17.55 7.85
CA PHE A 15 0.29 16.08 7.77
C PHE A 15 -1.08 15.40 7.91
N ILE A 16 -1.94 15.91 8.79
CA ILE A 16 -3.32 15.41 8.93
C ILE A 16 -4.09 15.60 7.61
N ARG A 17 -3.99 16.78 6.97
CA ARG A 17 -4.63 17.06 5.67
C ARG A 17 -4.10 16.14 4.55
N CYS A 18 -2.84 15.74 4.61
CA CYS A 18 -2.25 14.79 3.67
C CYS A 18 -2.67 13.33 3.92
N GLY A 19 -3.38 13.04 5.02
CA GLY A 19 -3.76 11.68 5.42
C GLY A 19 -2.57 10.81 5.84
N MET A 20 -1.44 11.42 6.19
CA MET A 20 -0.20 10.76 6.57
C MET A 20 0.03 10.90 8.09
N PRO A 21 0.40 9.81 8.80
CA PRO A 21 0.66 9.91 10.23
C PRO A 21 1.94 10.72 10.49
N PHE A 22 1.82 11.77 11.29
CA PHE A 22 2.97 12.51 11.78
C PHE A 22 3.62 11.74 12.95
N THR A 23 4.75 11.08 12.70
CA THR A 23 5.39 10.17 13.66
C THR A 23 6.47 10.81 14.51
N PHE A 24 6.92 12.03 14.16
CA PHE A 24 7.93 12.74 14.92
C PHE A 24 7.33 13.33 16.21
N GLY A 25 8.03 13.19 17.34
CA GLY A 25 7.62 13.77 18.61
C GLY A 25 7.78 15.29 18.55
N LEU A 26 6.73 16.05 18.83
CA LEU A 26 6.86 17.50 18.93
C LEU A 26 7.38 17.86 20.33
N PRO A 27 8.29 18.84 20.43
CA PRO A 27 8.71 19.35 21.72
C PRO A 27 7.50 19.85 22.51
N GLN A 28 7.34 19.32 23.71
CA GLN A 28 6.19 19.59 24.56
C GLN A 28 6.60 19.51 26.02
N ILE A 29 5.85 20.17 26.90
CA ILE A 29 6.05 20.07 28.34
C ILE A 29 4.93 19.19 28.92
N ALA A 30 5.28 18.02 29.44
CA ALA A 30 4.33 17.13 30.11
C ALA A 30 4.32 17.40 31.61
N VAL A 31 3.15 17.71 32.16
CA VAL A 31 2.97 17.96 33.59
C VAL A 31 2.61 16.66 34.28
N VAL A 32 3.48 16.17 35.18
CA VAL A 32 3.29 14.92 35.92
C VAL A 32 3.28 15.16 37.42
N GLY A 33 2.54 14.33 38.15
CA GLY A 33 2.56 14.33 39.61
C GLY A 33 1.36 13.65 40.25
N GLY A 34 1.44 13.48 41.58
CA GLY A 34 0.43 12.83 42.40
C GLY A 34 -0.98 13.41 42.26
N GLN A 35 -2.00 12.62 42.62
CA GLN A 35 -3.33 13.18 42.85
C GLN A 35 -3.23 14.32 43.89
N SER A 36 -3.87 15.45 43.60
CA SER A 36 -3.85 16.65 44.46
C SER A 36 -2.48 17.30 44.68
N SER A 37 -1.46 17.01 43.84
CA SER A 37 -0.15 17.67 43.95
C SER A 37 -0.13 19.15 43.53
N GLY A 38 -1.26 19.71 43.08
CA GLY A 38 -1.36 21.11 42.65
C GLY A 38 -1.21 21.35 41.14
N LYS A 39 -1.18 20.30 40.30
CA LYS A 39 -1.05 20.41 38.83
C LYS A 39 -2.04 21.40 38.19
N SER A 40 -3.33 21.21 38.45
CA SER A 40 -4.37 22.06 37.88
C SER A 40 -4.24 23.51 38.36
N SER A 41 -3.94 23.71 39.65
CA SER A 41 -3.68 25.06 40.20
C SER A 41 -2.46 25.71 39.54
N LEU A 42 -1.40 24.96 39.25
CA LEU A 42 -0.22 25.47 38.55
C LEU A 42 -0.56 25.94 37.13
N LEU A 43 -1.31 25.13 36.37
CA LEU A 43 -1.75 25.48 35.02
C LEU A 43 -2.66 26.71 34.99
N GLU A 44 -3.61 26.81 35.93
CA GLU A 44 -4.45 27.99 36.10
C GLU A 44 -3.63 29.23 36.47
N THR A 45 -2.52 29.07 37.18
CA THR A 45 -1.60 30.18 37.51
C THR A 45 -0.87 30.71 36.29
N PHE A 46 -0.48 29.84 35.34
CA PHE A 46 0.06 30.30 34.06
C PHE A 46 -0.97 31.07 33.23
N VAL A 47 -2.24 30.68 33.28
CA VAL A 47 -3.34 31.34 32.53
C VAL A 47 -3.93 32.54 33.30
N ARG A 48 -3.69 32.63 34.60
CA ARG A 48 -4.27 33.61 35.55
C ARG A 48 -5.80 33.57 35.63
N ARG A 49 -6.42 32.45 35.26
CA ARG A 49 -7.87 32.25 35.24
C ARG A 49 -8.23 30.84 35.68
N ASP A 50 -9.40 30.71 36.28
CA ASP A 50 -10.03 29.42 36.59
C ASP A 50 -10.68 28.85 35.32
N PHE A 51 -10.17 27.74 34.80
CA PHE A 51 -10.70 27.11 33.58
C PHE A 51 -10.69 25.59 33.62
N LEU A 52 -10.03 24.97 34.62
CA LEU A 52 -10.00 23.54 34.77
C LEU A 52 -11.14 23.08 35.70
N PRO A 53 -11.75 21.91 35.44
CA PRO A 53 -12.71 21.32 36.36
C PRO A 53 -12.05 21.03 37.72
N ARG A 54 -12.86 20.99 38.79
CA ARG A 54 -12.43 20.65 40.16
C ARG A 54 -13.30 19.53 40.72
N GLY A 55 -12.72 18.66 41.54
CA GLY A 55 -13.41 17.55 42.17
C GLY A 55 -12.50 16.80 43.15
N SER A 56 -13.09 15.95 43.99
CA SER A 56 -12.40 15.15 44.99
C SER A 56 -11.77 13.85 44.44
N ASP A 57 -12.26 13.36 43.30
CA ASP A 57 -11.76 12.18 42.59
C ASP A 57 -10.70 12.53 41.51
N ILE A 58 -10.30 11.58 40.67
CA ILE A 58 -9.46 11.88 39.49
C ILE A 58 -10.22 12.84 38.59
N VAL A 59 -9.81 14.10 38.60
CA VAL A 59 -10.46 15.18 37.84
C VAL A 59 -10.01 15.15 36.37
N THR A 60 -8.70 15.10 36.14
CA THR A 60 -8.11 14.95 34.79
C THR A 60 -8.16 13.47 34.38
N ARG A 61 -9.27 13.04 33.74
CA ARG A 61 -9.48 11.67 33.21
C ARG A 61 -9.06 11.52 31.75
N THR A 62 -8.73 12.62 31.08
CA THR A 62 -8.23 12.63 29.70
C THR A 62 -7.04 13.60 29.62
N PRO A 63 -5.97 13.28 28.87
CA PRO A 63 -4.89 14.23 28.67
C PRO A 63 -5.40 15.52 28.03
N LEU A 64 -4.99 16.67 28.56
CA LEU A 64 -5.33 17.98 28.00
C LEU A 64 -4.08 18.58 27.35
N ILE A 65 -4.10 18.72 26.03
CA ILE A 65 -3.06 19.44 25.28
C ILE A 65 -3.49 20.91 25.23
N LEU A 66 -2.84 21.71 26.06
CA LEU A 66 -3.09 23.12 26.26
C LEU A 66 -2.05 23.94 25.50
N ASN A 67 -2.49 24.70 24.51
CA ASN A 67 -1.66 25.64 23.78
C ASN A 67 -1.98 27.06 24.23
N LEU A 68 -1.03 27.72 24.89
CA LEU A 68 -1.16 29.11 25.30
C LEU A 68 -0.52 30.00 24.22
N LYS A 69 -1.26 31.01 23.78
CA LYS A 69 -0.79 32.00 22.82
C LYS A 69 -0.96 33.40 23.37
N ASN A 70 0.13 34.17 23.37
CA ASN A 70 0.07 35.59 23.63
C ASN A 70 -0.67 36.27 22.47
N SER A 71 -1.64 37.11 22.79
CA SER A 71 -2.41 37.85 21.80
C SER A 71 -2.96 39.12 22.42
N ASP A 72 -2.83 40.25 21.71
CA ASP A 72 -3.32 41.57 22.15
C ASP A 72 -4.86 41.70 22.14
N GLY A 73 -5.57 40.61 21.86
CA GLY A 73 -7.04 40.54 21.77
C GLY A 73 -7.75 40.16 23.08
N PRO A 74 -9.09 40.05 23.05
CA PRO A 74 -9.87 39.56 24.17
C PRO A 74 -9.52 38.11 24.51
N GLU A 75 -9.49 37.79 25.80
CA GLU A 75 -9.17 36.44 26.27
C GLU A 75 -10.25 35.44 25.85
N HIS A 76 -9.85 34.38 25.15
CA HIS A 76 -10.77 33.34 24.70
C HIS A 76 -10.06 32.00 24.47
N GLY A 77 -10.84 30.92 24.45
CA GLY A 77 -10.38 29.59 24.10
C GLY A 77 -11.03 29.05 22.82
N VAL A 78 -10.30 28.20 22.10
CA VAL A 78 -10.78 27.48 20.92
C VAL A 78 -10.39 26.00 21.03
N PHE A 79 -11.37 25.12 20.81
CA PHE A 79 -11.14 23.69 20.81
C PHE A 79 -10.95 23.13 19.40
N LEU A 80 -10.06 22.14 19.25
CA LEU A 80 -9.81 21.52 17.95
C LEU A 80 -11.01 20.74 17.40
N HIS A 81 -11.82 20.12 18.28
CA HIS A 81 -13.00 19.34 17.87
C HIS A 81 -14.19 20.23 17.46
N ARG A 82 -14.14 21.53 17.76
CA ARG A 82 -15.13 22.55 17.38
C ARG A 82 -14.43 23.85 16.97
N PRO A 83 -13.79 23.88 15.78
CA PRO A 83 -13.16 25.09 15.28
C PRO A 83 -14.23 26.14 14.94
N GLY A 84 -14.11 27.35 15.49
CA GLY A 84 -15.04 28.46 15.22
C GLY A 84 -15.49 29.22 16.47
N PRO A 85 -16.32 28.63 17.34
CA PRO A 85 -16.81 29.31 18.54
C PRO A 85 -15.66 29.68 19.48
N MET A 86 -15.65 30.94 19.90
CA MET A 86 -14.76 31.46 20.94
C MET A 86 -15.44 31.22 22.29
N TYR A 87 -14.73 30.55 23.20
CA TYR A 87 -15.23 30.23 24.54
C TYR A 87 -14.62 31.18 25.57
N ASP A 88 -15.43 31.64 26.53
CA ASP A 88 -14.93 32.25 27.76
C ASP A 88 -14.45 31.16 28.75
N PHE A 89 -13.75 31.54 29.81
CA PHE A 89 -13.16 30.57 30.75
C PHE A 89 -14.17 29.69 31.49
N SER A 90 -15.39 30.21 31.75
CA SER A 90 -16.50 29.41 32.29
C SER A 90 -16.95 28.32 31.32
N ALA A 91 -17.15 28.68 30.05
CA ALA A 91 -17.58 27.76 29.01
C ALA A 91 -16.46 26.78 28.62
N ILE A 92 -15.19 27.19 28.69
CA ILE A 92 -14.04 26.28 28.55
C ILE A 92 -14.10 25.19 29.60
N LYS A 93 -14.34 25.55 30.87
CA LYS A 93 -14.41 24.60 31.98
C LYS A 93 -15.54 23.58 31.81
N GLU A 94 -16.71 24.04 31.41
CA GLU A 94 -17.87 23.18 31.13
C GLU A 94 -17.60 22.26 29.92
N GLU A 95 -17.02 22.78 28.85
CA GLU A 95 -16.72 21.99 27.65
C GLU A 95 -15.63 20.94 27.93
N ILE A 96 -14.60 21.24 28.74
CA ILE A 96 -13.61 20.24 29.17
C ILE A 96 -14.30 19.11 29.93
N ALA A 97 -15.20 19.44 30.86
CA ALA A 97 -15.94 18.45 31.63
C ALA A 97 -16.84 17.58 30.72
N ASN A 98 -17.55 18.20 29.78
CA ASN A 98 -18.41 17.53 28.82
C ASN A 98 -17.60 16.59 27.90
N GLN A 99 -16.51 17.06 27.32
CA GLN A 99 -15.65 16.24 26.45
C GLN A 99 -14.97 15.10 27.22
N THR A 100 -14.58 15.34 28.47
CA THR A 100 -14.04 14.29 29.33
C THR A 100 -15.06 13.17 29.52
N GLU A 101 -16.32 13.50 29.76
CA GLU A 101 -17.40 12.51 29.92
C GLU A 101 -17.68 11.75 28.61
N ILE A 102 -17.65 12.44 27.47
CA ILE A 102 -17.81 11.81 26.15
C ILE A 102 -16.67 10.81 25.86
N LEU A 103 -15.43 11.20 26.14
CA LEU A 103 -14.24 10.42 25.77
C LEU A 103 -13.89 9.30 26.74
N ALA A 104 -14.08 9.52 28.05
CA ALA A 104 -13.80 8.53 29.08
C ALA A 104 -15.04 7.67 29.44
N GLY A 105 -16.24 8.14 29.08
CA GLY A 105 -17.51 7.51 29.42
C GLY A 105 -17.93 7.74 30.88
N PRO A 106 -19.13 7.25 31.26
CA PRO A 106 -19.64 7.37 32.61
C PRO A 106 -18.78 6.58 33.62
N GLY A 107 -18.54 7.19 34.79
CA GLY A 107 -17.78 6.58 35.90
C GLY A 107 -16.38 7.16 36.10
N LYS A 108 -15.44 6.37 36.61
CA LYS A 108 -14.06 6.83 36.94
C LYS A 108 -12.99 6.25 36.00
N ASN A 109 -13.34 6.07 34.73
CA ASN A 109 -12.44 5.56 33.69
C ASN A 109 -11.53 6.66 33.13
N ILE A 110 -10.51 6.28 32.38
CA ILE A 110 -9.55 7.19 31.74
C ILE A 110 -9.56 6.95 30.23
N SER A 111 -9.40 8.02 29.46
CA SER A 111 -9.21 7.94 28.00
C SER A 111 -7.80 8.31 27.60
N ASN A 112 -7.27 7.63 26.59
CA ASN A 112 -5.98 7.93 25.96
C ASN A 112 -6.08 8.97 24.84
N ILE A 113 -7.30 9.43 24.54
CA ILE A 113 -7.59 10.43 23.51
C ILE A 113 -7.49 11.81 24.15
N PRO A 114 -6.59 12.70 23.67
CA PRO A 114 -6.41 14.01 24.26
C PRO A 114 -7.50 15.01 23.85
N ILE A 115 -7.80 15.95 24.72
CA ILE A 115 -8.54 17.17 24.39
C ILE A 115 -7.54 18.24 23.98
N HIS A 116 -7.78 18.89 22.84
CA HIS A 116 -6.91 19.97 22.34
C HIS A 116 -7.59 21.33 22.53
N LEU A 117 -6.96 22.19 23.32
CA LEU A 117 -7.44 23.54 23.65
C LEU A 117 -6.35 24.56 23.36
N THR A 118 -6.68 25.62 22.62
CA THR A 118 -5.84 26.81 22.48
C THR A 118 -6.46 27.97 23.25
N ILE A 119 -5.70 28.62 24.13
CA ILE A 119 -6.10 29.83 24.86
C ILE A 119 -5.29 31.02 24.32
N PHE A 120 -5.99 32.08 23.96
CA PHE A 120 -5.43 33.36 23.57
C PHE A 120 -5.58 34.34 24.73
N SER A 121 -4.49 34.95 25.19
CA SER A 121 -4.51 35.98 26.25
C SER A 121 -3.26 36.87 26.16
N PRO A 122 -3.35 38.17 26.47
CA PRO A 122 -2.17 39.04 26.52
C PRO A 122 -1.26 38.72 27.73
N HIS A 123 -1.74 37.93 28.68
CA HIS A 123 -1.05 37.66 29.95
C HIS A 123 -0.32 36.32 30.00
N VAL A 124 -0.44 35.50 28.96
CA VAL A 124 0.21 34.19 28.88
C VAL A 124 1.48 34.24 28.05
N VAL A 125 2.42 33.35 28.35
CA VAL A 125 3.57 33.07 27.48
C VAL A 125 3.19 32.03 26.43
N ASP A 126 3.77 32.14 25.24
CA ASP A 126 3.60 31.15 24.18
C ASP A 126 4.19 29.80 24.64
N VAL A 127 3.35 28.85 25.03
CA VAL A 127 3.81 27.55 25.53
C VAL A 127 2.78 26.46 25.27
N THR A 128 3.26 25.25 24.95
CA THR A 128 2.41 24.06 24.86
C THR A 128 2.67 23.14 26.04
N LEU A 129 1.61 22.92 26.83
CA LEU A 129 1.59 22.11 28.04
C LEU A 129 0.67 20.91 27.83
N VAL A 130 1.06 19.75 28.33
CA VAL A 130 0.22 18.55 28.37
C VAL A 130 -0.09 18.24 29.82
N ASP A 131 -1.33 18.47 30.24
CA ASP A 131 -1.82 18.03 31.54
C ASP A 131 -2.13 16.54 31.48
N LEU A 132 -1.51 15.76 32.37
CA LEU A 132 -1.69 14.33 32.45
C LEU A 132 -2.47 13.95 33.71
N PRO A 133 -3.23 12.83 33.67
CA PRO A 133 -3.87 12.30 34.86
C PRO A 133 -2.89 12.15 36.04
N GLY A 134 -3.33 12.50 37.24
CA GLY A 134 -2.51 12.34 38.44
C GLY A 134 -2.25 10.88 38.76
N SER A 135 -1.04 10.54 39.25
CA SER A 135 -0.71 9.17 39.65
C SER A 135 -1.62 8.68 40.77
N VAL A 136 -2.02 7.40 40.67
CA VAL A 136 -2.92 6.73 41.62
C VAL A 136 -2.19 5.53 42.20
N LYS A 137 -2.05 5.46 43.53
CA LYS A 137 -1.43 4.32 44.22
C LYS A 137 -2.43 3.29 44.74
N VAL A 138 -3.63 3.74 45.12
CA VAL A 138 -4.66 2.90 45.72
C VAL A 138 -5.98 3.13 45.01
N ARG A 139 -6.63 2.03 44.65
CA ARG A 139 -7.94 2.04 43.98
C ARG A 139 -9.04 2.45 44.96
N VAL A 140 -9.89 3.38 44.56
CA VAL A 140 -11.16 3.66 45.24
C VAL A 140 -12.22 2.65 44.76
N SER A 141 -13.15 2.23 45.63
CA SER A 141 -14.14 1.16 45.36
C SER A 141 -14.94 1.30 44.05
N SER A 142 -15.08 2.52 43.52
CA SER A 142 -15.79 2.85 42.28
C SER A 142 -14.94 2.90 41.00
N GLN A 143 -13.61 2.76 41.08
CA GLN A 143 -12.70 2.76 39.92
C GLN A 143 -12.52 1.33 39.37
N PRO A 144 -12.06 1.13 38.13
CA PRO A 144 -11.71 -0.21 37.60
C PRO A 144 -10.42 -0.78 38.23
N SER A 145 -10.21 -2.11 38.13
CA SER A 145 -9.08 -2.82 38.78
C SER A 145 -7.72 -2.45 38.25
N ASP A 146 -7.68 -2.04 36.99
CA ASP A 146 -6.50 -1.72 36.21
C ASP A 146 -6.26 -0.21 36.09
N ILE A 147 -6.99 0.64 36.84
CA ILE A 147 -6.87 2.10 36.77
C ILE A 147 -5.43 2.58 36.97
N VAL A 148 -4.69 1.98 37.91
CA VAL A 148 -3.29 2.31 38.18
C VAL A 148 -2.42 2.09 36.94
N ASN A 149 -2.62 0.95 36.27
CA ASN A 149 -1.90 0.61 35.04
C ASN A 149 -2.34 1.49 33.87
N GLN A 150 -3.63 1.83 33.77
CA GLN A 150 -4.14 2.75 32.74
C GLN A 150 -3.55 4.16 32.90
N VAL A 151 -3.55 4.73 34.11
CA VAL A 151 -2.90 6.01 34.40
C VAL A 151 -1.42 5.96 34.03
N HIS A 152 -0.70 4.94 34.51
CA HIS A 152 0.73 4.80 34.26
C HIS A 152 1.05 4.68 32.77
N SER A 153 0.33 3.81 32.04
CA SER A 153 0.51 3.67 30.58
C SER A 153 0.18 4.94 29.81
N THR A 154 -0.83 5.70 30.25
CA THR A 154 -1.16 7.02 29.69
C THR A 154 0.00 7.98 29.87
N ILE A 155 0.56 8.08 31.09
CA ILE A 155 1.70 8.98 31.39
C ILE A 155 2.92 8.59 30.55
N MET A 156 3.30 7.30 30.58
CA MET A 156 4.48 6.79 29.86
C MET A 156 4.40 7.06 28.36
N LYS A 157 3.21 7.08 27.74
CA LYS A 157 3.04 7.43 26.32
C LYS A 157 3.52 8.84 25.96
N TYR A 158 3.54 9.76 26.92
CA TYR A 158 4.01 11.14 26.70
C TYR A 158 5.44 11.34 27.18
N ILE A 159 5.79 10.83 28.36
CA ILE A 159 7.10 11.08 28.97
C ILE A 159 8.24 10.22 28.42
N SER A 160 7.94 9.09 27.77
CA SER A 160 8.96 8.24 27.12
C SER A 160 9.55 8.84 25.84
N LYS A 161 9.02 9.97 25.36
CA LYS A 161 9.51 10.64 24.15
C LYS A 161 10.69 11.54 24.49
N GLU A 162 11.79 11.41 23.74
CA GLU A 162 12.99 12.24 23.91
C GLU A 162 12.71 13.74 23.70
N GLU A 163 11.67 14.08 22.95
CA GLU A 163 11.28 15.47 22.70
C GLU A 163 10.41 16.06 23.84
N THR A 164 10.04 15.30 24.87
CA THR A 164 9.21 15.79 25.98
C THR A 164 10.05 16.33 27.14
N ILE A 165 9.81 17.58 27.55
CA ILE A 165 10.27 18.12 28.84
C ILE A 165 9.29 17.67 29.93
N ILE A 166 9.80 17.12 31.02
CA ILE A 166 8.97 16.65 32.14
C ILE A 166 8.92 17.72 33.22
N LEU A 167 7.72 18.23 33.52
CA LEU A 167 7.47 19.11 34.66
C LEU A 167 6.89 18.28 35.82
N ALA A 168 7.76 17.88 36.75
CA ALA A 168 7.41 17.06 37.91
C ALA A 168 6.89 17.91 39.08
N VAL A 169 5.57 17.91 39.30
CA VAL A 169 4.90 18.71 40.33
C VAL A 169 4.78 17.93 41.64
N THR A 170 5.46 18.42 42.69
CA THR A 170 5.47 17.84 44.05
C THR A 170 4.95 18.87 45.05
N ALA A 171 4.08 18.45 45.97
CA ALA A 171 3.58 19.32 47.04
C ALA A 171 4.67 19.60 48.08
N GLY A 172 4.77 20.84 48.58
CA GLY A 172 5.85 21.27 49.47
C GLY A 172 5.84 20.62 50.88
N ASN A 173 4.74 19.99 51.28
CA ASN A 173 4.61 19.26 52.53
C ASN A 173 4.97 17.76 52.41
N VAL A 174 5.32 17.29 51.21
CA VAL A 174 5.70 15.89 50.95
C VAL A 174 7.22 15.82 50.81
N ASP A 175 7.84 14.84 51.45
CA ASP A 175 9.26 14.55 51.26
C ASP A 175 9.52 14.23 49.78
N LEU A 176 10.50 14.93 49.21
CA LEU A 176 10.89 14.82 47.81
C LEU A 176 11.24 13.37 47.43
N ALA A 177 11.84 12.61 48.36
CA ALA A 177 12.18 11.20 48.17
C ALA A 177 10.94 10.29 47.97
N ASN A 178 9.79 10.72 48.47
CA ASN A 178 8.51 10.00 48.38
C ASN A 178 7.60 10.53 47.26
N SER A 179 8.08 11.49 46.46
CA SER A 179 7.29 12.09 45.39
C SER A 179 7.04 11.13 44.24
N ASP A 180 5.76 10.89 43.94
CA ASP A 180 5.33 10.12 42.78
C ASP A 180 5.81 10.74 41.47
N ALA A 181 5.83 12.08 41.41
CA ALA A 181 6.25 12.81 40.24
C ALA A 181 7.71 12.47 39.90
N ILE A 182 8.55 12.39 40.94
CA ILE A 182 9.96 12.07 40.83
C ILE A 182 10.15 10.58 40.55
N GLN A 183 9.42 9.69 41.22
CA GLN A 183 9.53 8.24 40.94
C GLN A 183 9.16 7.90 39.49
N ILE A 184 8.13 8.56 38.95
CA ILE A 184 7.71 8.40 37.55
C ILE A 184 8.70 9.06 36.59
N SER A 185 9.38 10.13 37.01
CA SER A 185 10.39 10.81 36.19
C SER A 185 11.82 10.31 36.40
N GLN A 186 12.08 9.41 37.36
CA GLN A 186 13.42 8.97 37.79
C GLN A 186 14.17 8.13 36.74
N GLU A 187 13.53 7.85 35.61
CA GLU A 187 14.18 7.38 34.38
C GLU A 187 14.84 8.53 33.57
N VAL A 188 14.74 9.80 34.01
CA VAL A 188 15.20 11.00 33.28
C VAL A 188 15.96 11.97 34.21
N ASP A 189 17.00 12.61 33.66
CA ASP A 189 17.98 13.46 34.38
C ASP A 189 17.36 14.81 34.84
N PRO A 190 17.39 15.18 36.15
CA PRO A 190 16.79 16.42 36.64
C PRO A 190 17.66 17.66 36.34
N GLU A 191 17.10 18.67 35.67
CA GLU A 191 17.79 19.95 35.38
C GLU A 191 17.73 20.98 36.53
N GLY A 192 16.81 20.85 37.49
CA GLY A 192 16.70 21.74 38.64
C GLY A 192 15.34 21.75 39.34
N TYR A 193 15.21 22.54 40.41
CA TYR A 193 13.98 22.71 41.20
C TYR A 193 13.58 24.18 41.28
N VAL A 194 12.28 24.47 41.20
CA VAL A 194 11.71 25.82 41.37
C VAL A 194 10.59 25.74 42.40
N GLY A 195 10.69 26.55 43.46
CA GLY A 195 9.63 26.70 44.46
C GLY A 195 8.54 27.66 43.96
N VAL A 196 7.28 27.24 44.07
CA VAL A 196 6.09 28.04 43.73
C VAL A 196 5.08 27.97 44.86
N VAL A 197 4.33 29.05 45.09
CA VAL A 197 3.22 29.09 46.06
C VAL A 197 1.93 29.17 45.28
N LEU A 198 1.10 28.15 45.42
CA LEU A 198 -0.20 28.02 44.75
C LEU A 198 -1.33 28.24 45.75
N ARG A 199 -2.54 28.54 45.24
CA ARG A 199 -3.76 28.58 46.07
C ARG A 199 -3.97 27.25 46.79
N SER A 200 -4.23 27.34 48.09
CA SER A 200 -4.70 26.22 48.90
C SER A 200 -6.17 25.91 48.63
N GLN A 201 -6.66 24.80 49.16
CA GLN A 201 -8.08 24.45 49.07
C GLN A 201 -8.97 25.49 49.79
N GLU A 202 -8.49 26.04 50.90
CA GLU A 202 -9.15 27.11 51.63
C GLU A 202 -9.21 28.42 50.82
N ASP A 203 -8.13 28.79 50.12
CA ASP A 203 -8.11 29.97 49.25
C ASP A 203 -9.14 29.85 48.11
N ILE A 204 -9.30 28.65 47.57
CA ILE A 204 -10.29 28.36 46.53
C ILE A 204 -11.71 28.47 47.08
N GLU A 205 -11.97 27.92 48.28
CA GLU A 205 -13.27 28.00 48.95
C GLU A 205 -13.64 29.45 49.31
N ASN A 206 -12.63 30.26 49.67
CA ASN A 206 -12.76 31.69 49.94
C ASN A 206 -12.81 32.56 48.67
N ASN A 207 -12.81 31.96 47.47
CA ASN A 207 -12.83 32.64 46.17
C ASN A 207 -11.69 33.66 45.97
N VAL A 208 -10.50 33.38 46.52
CA VAL A 208 -9.29 34.19 46.29
C VAL A 208 -8.99 34.19 44.79
N SER A 209 -8.88 35.39 44.21
CA SER A 209 -8.64 35.53 42.78
C SER A 209 -7.23 35.09 42.40
N MET A 210 -7.01 34.69 41.14
CA MET A 210 -5.68 34.31 40.65
C MET A 210 -4.66 35.45 40.71
N VAL A 211 -5.12 36.69 40.54
CA VAL A 211 -4.27 37.88 40.63
C VAL A 211 -3.81 38.09 42.07
N GLU A 212 -4.74 37.99 43.02
CA GLU A 212 -4.45 38.07 44.45
C GLU A 212 -3.52 36.94 44.92
N ALA A 213 -3.70 35.72 44.41
CA ALA A 213 -2.82 34.61 44.71
C ALA A 213 -1.37 34.85 44.25
N LEU A 214 -1.17 35.44 43.07
CA LEU A 214 0.16 35.83 42.57
C LEU A 214 0.79 36.97 43.40
N GLU A 215 -0.02 37.91 43.88
CA GLU A 215 0.46 38.96 44.80
C GLU A 215 0.85 38.38 46.16
N ASN A 216 0.07 37.43 46.68
CA ASN A 216 0.37 36.71 47.91
C ASN A 216 1.65 35.88 47.77
N GLU A 217 1.87 35.22 46.63
CA GLU A 217 3.13 34.52 46.32
C GLU A 217 4.33 35.49 46.35
N LYS A 218 4.21 36.63 45.66
CA LYS A 218 5.28 37.65 45.65
C LYS A 218 5.58 38.16 47.06
N ARG A 219 4.54 38.39 47.87
CA ARG A 219 4.68 38.83 49.26
C ARG A 219 5.35 37.77 50.12
N PHE A 220 4.90 36.53 50.04
CA PHE A 220 5.47 35.39 50.77
C PHE A 220 6.97 35.25 50.55
N PHE A 221 7.43 35.28 49.29
CA PHE A 221 8.85 35.16 48.97
C PHE A 221 9.68 36.41 49.32
N THR A 222 9.06 37.59 49.37
CA THR A 222 9.75 38.82 49.75
C THR A 222 9.92 38.93 51.26
N GLU A 223 8.92 38.50 52.03
CA GLU A 223 8.90 38.60 53.49
C GLU A 223 9.66 37.46 54.20
N SER A 224 9.79 36.31 53.54
CA SER A 224 10.47 35.15 54.11
C SER A 224 12.00 35.28 54.09
N GLU A 225 12.62 35.30 55.28
CA GLU A 225 14.07 35.39 55.42
C GLU A 225 14.79 34.15 54.86
N GLU A 226 14.15 32.99 54.95
CA GLU A 226 14.67 31.69 54.52
C GLU A 226 14.89 31.62 53.00
N PHE A 227 14.02 32.25 52.20
CA PHE A 227 14.06 32.21 50.73
C PHE A 227 14.77 33.41 50.10
N ARG A 228 15.27 34.35 50.91
CA ARG A 228 15.92 35.58 50.44
C ARG A 228 17.11 35.34 49.50
N HIS A 229 17.84 34.23 49.70
CA HIS A 229 18.97 33.82 48.87
C HIS A 229 18.56 33.33 47.47
N LEU A 230 17.28 32.97 47.28
CA LEU A 230 16.70 32.49 46.02
C LEU A 230 15.87 33.57 45.31
N ASN A 231 15.89 34.81 45.81
CA ASN A 231 15.15 35.92 45.20
C ASN A 231 15.48 36.07 43.71
N GLY A 232 14.42 36.14 42.89
CA GLY A 232 14.54 36.20 41.43
C GLY A 232 14.73 34.85 40.73
N ARG A 233 14.79 33.73 41.46
CA ARG A 233 14.86 32.35 40.92
C ARG A 233 13.72 31.45 41.44
N ILE A 234 12.66 32.05 41.97
CA ILE A 234 11.51 31.38 42.58
C ILE A 234 10.21 32.06 42.15
N GLY A 235 9.11 31.36 42.35
CA GLY A 235 7.77 31.83 42.02
C GLY A 235 7.32 31.52 40.61
N THR A 236 6.02 31.68 40.37
CA THR A 236 5.37 31.22 39.15
C THR A 236 5.82 32.00 37.90
N GLU A 237 6.11 33.29 38.06
CA GLU A 237 6.61 34.15 36.96
C GLU A 237 8.00 33.70 36.49
N TYR A 238 8.90 33.35 37.42
CA TYR A 238 10.21 32.80 37.10
C TYR A 238 10.08 31.43 36.41
N LEU A 239 9.21 30.55 36.93
CA LEU A 239 8.97 29.23 36.34
C LEU A 239 8.44 29.34 34.91
N GLY A 240 7.47 30.21 34.64
CA GLY A 240 6.93 30.42 33.29
C GLY A 240 8.01 30.88 32.30
N ASN A 241 8.88 31.80 32.72
CA ASN A 241 10.01 32.27 31.92
C ASN A 241 11.07 31.18 31.71
N LEU A 242 11.37 30.38 32.74
CA LEU A 242 12.31 29.26 32.66
C LEU A 242 11.80 28.19 31.70
N LEU A 243 10.54 27.76 31.84
CA LEU A 243 9.92 26.79 30.94
C LEU A 243 9.88 27.31 29.50
N SER A 244 9.57 28.59 29.31
CA SER A 244 9.61 29.22 27.99
C SER A 244 11.03 29.25 27.41
N LYS A 245 12.06 29.40 28.24
CA LYS A 245 13.47 29.41 27.81
C LYS A 245 13.94 27.99 27.48
N GLU A 246 13.67 27.01 28.34
CA GLU A 246 14.07 25.62 28.13
C GLU A 246 13.31 24.99 26.98
N LEU A 247 12.00 25.25 26.84
CA LEU A 247 11.24 24.81 25.66
C LEU A 247 11.83 25.40 24.37
N ARG A 248 12.23 26.68 24.38
CA ARG A 248 12.92 27.30 23.22
C ARG A 248 14.24 26.60 22.91
N ALA A 249 15.10 26.41 23.90
CA ALA A 249 16.39 25.73 23.72
C ALA A 249 16.20 24.29 23.22
N HIS A 250 15.22 23.59 23.76
CA HIS A 250 14.88 22.23 23.39
C HIS A 250 14.33 22.14 21.96
N ILE A 251 13.40 23.02 21.58
CA ILE A 251 12.92 23.06 20.19
C ILE A 251 14.09 23.31 19.23
N MET A 252 14.99 24.25 19.56
CA MET A 252 16.17 24.52 18.73
C MET A 252 17.10 23.30 18.60
N ARG A 253 17.23 22.46 19.64
CA ARG A 253 17.95 21.18 19.55
C ARG A 253 17.24 20.15 18.66
N CYS A 254 15.91 20.17 18.63
CA CYS A 254 15.08 19.28 17.81
C CYS A 254 14.90 19.75 16.36
N ILE A 255 15.15 21.03 16.03
CA ILE A 255 15.00 21.56 14.66
C ILE A 255 15.86 20.79 13.64
N PRO A 256 17.14 20.47 13.88
CA PRO A 256 17.96 19.71 12.93
C PRO A 256 17.40 18.33 12.60
N SER A 257 16.92 17.59 13.61
CA SER A 257 16.32 16.26 13.41
C SER A 257 14.97 16.36 12.69
N LEU A 258 14.16 17.39 13.01
CA LEU A 258 12.93 17.69 12.29
C LEU A 258 13.20 18.05 10.82
N LYS A 259 14.23 18.85 10.54
CA LYS A 259 14.67 19.21 9.18
C LYS A 259 15.07 17.96 8.40
N GLN A 260 15.84 17.06 9.01
CA GLN A 260 16.22 15.79 8.38
C GLN A 260 15.02 14.89 8.12
N TYR A 261 14.07 14.81 9.06
CA TYR A 261 12.82 14.07 8.90
C TYR A 261 11.98 14.61 7.73
N MET A 262 11.85 15.94 7.64
CA MET A 262 11.17 16.62 6.54
C MET A 262 11.85 16.39 5.21
N GLN A 263 13.18 16.48 5.17
CA GLN A 263 13.96 16.24 3.96
C GLN A 263 13.73 14.81 3.45
N LYS A 264 13.79 13.83 4.35
CA LYS A 264 13.54 12.42 4.00
C LYS A 264 12.13 12.20 3.46
N ASN A 265 11.11 12.78 4.09
CA ASN A 265 9.74 12.67 3.61
C ASN A 265 9.52 13.41 2.28
N LEU A 266 10.18 14.54 2.07
CA LEU A 266 10.20 15.24 0.80
C LEU A 266 10.84 14.41 -0.31
N ASP A 267 11.98 13.77 -0.03
CA ASP A 267 12.67 12.90 -0.99
C ASP A 267 11.82 11.68 -1.35
N ASN A 268 11.15 11.07 -0.37
CA ASN A 268 10.19 9.99 -0.60
C ASN A 268 9.01 10.45 -1.45
N ALA A 269 8.42 11.62 -1.15
CA ALA A 269 7.32 12.18 -1.91
C ALA A 269 7.76 12.51 -3.34
N ASN A 270 8.93 13.13 -3.53
CA ASN A 270 9.52 13.43 -4.83
C ASN A 270 9.78 12.16 -5.64
N SER A 271 10.30 11.11 -5.01
CA SER A 271 10.53 9.82 -5.67
C SER A 271 9.20 9.21 -6.13
N LYS A 272 8.18 9.23 -5.26
CA LYS A 272 6.84 8.73 -5.60
C LYS A 272 6.17 9.56 -6.69
N ILE A 273 6.30 10.88 -6.65
CA ILE A 273 5.84 11.77 -7.73
C ILE A 273 6.61 11.45 -9.01
N ALA A 274 7.94 11.28 -8.98
CA ALA A 274 8.71 10.95 -10.18
C ALA A 274 8.35 9.57 -10.78
N GLU A 275 7.93 8.61 -9.94
CA GLU A 275 7.36 7.34 -10.41
C GLU A 275 5.96 7.52 -11.03
N LEU A 276 5.12 8.35 -10.40
CA LEU A 276 3.71 8.52 -10.75
C LEU A 276 3.48 9.52 -11.89
N ASP A 277 4.11 10.69 -11.88
CA ASP A 277 3.95 11.81 -12.83
C ASP A 277 4.13 11.41 -14.31
N PRO A 278 5.07 10.52 -14.69
CA PRO A 278 5.15 9.99 -16.04
C PRO A 278 3.90 9.19 -16.45
N LEU A 279 3.20 8.54 -15.51
CA LEU A 279 1.98 7.78 -15.78
C LEU A 279 0.79 8.70 -16.13
N PHE A 280 0.87 10.01 -15.89
CA PHE A 280 -0.22 10.96 -16.11
C PHE A 280 -0.11 11.80 -17.39
N SER A 281 1.00 11.73 -18.14
CA SER A 281 1.16 12.45 -19.42
C SER A 281 0.61 11.64 -20.62
N PRO A 282 -0.27 12.21 -21.49
CA PRO A 282 -0.92 11.47 -22.59
C PRO A 282 0.04 10.90 -23.66
N ARG A 283 1.27 11.42 -23.77
CA ARG A 283 2.32 10.83 -24.62
C ARG A 283 3.00 9.63 -23.97
N TYR A 284 3.19 9.68 -22.65
CA TYR A 284 3.89 8.64 -21.90
C TYR A 284 2.94 7.48 -21.55
N LYS A 285 1.63 7.73 -21.35
CA LYS A 285 0.58 6.71 -21.22
C LYS A 285 0.53 5.76 -22.41
N ARG A 286 0.55 6.30 -23.63
CA ARG A 286 0.66 5.51 -24.86
C ARG A 286 1.93 4.68 -24.85
N GLN A 287 3.08 5.31 -24.56
CA GLN A 287 4.37 4.61 -24.52
C GLN A 287 4.41 3.50 -23.45
N THR A 288 3.78 3.68 -22.29
CA THR A 288 3.68 2.67 -21.23
C THR A 288 2.81 1.49 -21.64
N ILE A 289 1.66 1.73 -22.28
CA ILE A 289 0.82 0.65 -22.82
C ILE A 289 1.57 -0.12 -23.91
N TYR A 290 2.27 0.57 -24.81
CA TYR A 290 3.14 -0.07 -25.80
C TYR A 290 4.21 -0.94 -25.12
N ARG A 291 4.89 -0.43 -24.09
CA ARG A 291 5.90 -1.22 -23.33
C ARG A 291 5.30 -2.42 -22.63
N LEU A 292 4.10 -2.30 -22.05
CA LEU A 292 3.41 -3.40 -21.38
C LEU A 292 3.00 -4.49 -22.38
N LEU A 293 2.45 -4.10 -23.54
CA LEU A 293 2.12 -5.03 -24.61
C LEU A 293 3.37 -5.68 -25.20
N ASP A 294 4.46 -4.93 -25.36
CA ASP A 294 5.76 -5.45 -25.82
C ASP A 294 6.34 -6.46 -24.81
N SER A 295 6.19 -6.21 -23.50
CA SER A 295 6.55 -7.14 -22.43
C SER A 295 5.74 -8.44 -22.49
N VAL A 296 4.42 -8.35 -22.71
CA VAL A 296 3.56 -9.53 -22.90
C VAL A 296 3.98 -10.30 -24.15
N ARG A 297 4.29 -9.62 -25.27
CA ARG A 297 4.82 -10.27 -26.48
C ARG A 297 6.10 -11.04 -26.17
N ILE A 298 7.09 -10.38 -25.57
CA ILE A 298 8.39 -10.98 -25.24
C ILE A 298 8.17 -12.20 -24.34
N SER A 299 7.34 -12.07 -23.31
CA SER A 299 7.02 -13.18 -22.40
C SER A 299 6.39 -14.39 -23.10
N ILE A 300 5.49 -14.18 -24.07
CA ILE A 300 4.87 -15.29 -24.82
C ILE A 300 5.92 -15.93 -25.75
N VAL A 301 6.72 -15.11 -26.45
CA VAL A 301 7.76 -15.60 -27.36
C VAL A 301 8.83 -16.38 -26.59
N ASP A 302 9.32 -15.85 -25.47
CA ASP A 302 10.33 -16.50 -24.62
C ASP A 302 9.83 -17.85 -24.08
N GLU A 303 8.57 -17.93 -23.65
CA GLU A 303 7.93 -19.16 -23.16
C GLU A 303 7.71 -20.21 -24.27
N LEU A 304 7.49 -19.73 -25.50
CA LEU A 304 7.34 -20.57 -26.69
C LEU A 304 8.70 -21.04 -27.25
N GLU A 305 9.75 -20.22 -27.18
CA GLU A 305 11.10 -20.55 -27.64
C GLU A 305 11.97 -21.20 -26.55
N GLY A 306 11.56 -21.12 -25.27
CA GLY A 306 12.30 -21.64 -24.12
C GLY A 306 13.49 -20.76 -23.70
N LEU A 307 13.43 -19.45 -23.98
CA LEU A 307 14.49 -18.48 -23.68
C LEU A 307 14.24 -17.82 -22.32
N TYR A 308 14.72 -18.45 -21.23
CA TYR A 308 14.62 -17.84 -19.89
C TYR A 308 15.89 -17.05 -19.52
N PRO A 309 15.80 -15.76 -19.16
CA PRO A 309 16.96 -14.91 -18.87
C PRO A 309 17.69 -15.20 -17.54
N THR A 310 17.11 -16.00 -16.65
CA THR A 310 17.73 -16.38 -15.35
C THR A 310 17.54 -17.87 -15.07
N LEU A 311 18.60 -18.51 -14.55
CA LEU A 311 18.71 -19.90 -14.04
C LEU A 311 17.61 -20.84 -14.54
N VAL A 312 17.97 -21.72 -15.49
CA VAL A 312 17.15 -22.84 -16.00
C VAL A 312 16.20 -23.33 -14.90
N GLN A 313 14.90 -23.06 -15.07
CA GLN A 313 13.89 -23.58 -14.16
C GLN A 313 13.98 -25.11 -14.17
N LEU A 314 14.43 -25.70 -13.06
CA LEU A 314 14.51 -27.15 -12.88
C LEU A 314 13.14 -27.79 -12.59
N SER A 315 12.09 -26.97 -12.52
CA SER A 315 10.72 -27.38 -12.22
C SER A 315 9.77 -26.92 -13.31
N GLY A 316 9.48 -27.79 -14.27
CA GLY A 316 8.50 -27.54 -15.33
C GLY A 316 9.07 -27.62 -16.74
N TYR A 317 8.17 -27.70 -17.71
CA TYR A 317 8.47 -27.71 -19.13
C TYR A 317 7.96 -26.39 -19.72
N SER A 318 8.75 -25.72 -20.55
CA SER A 318 8.27 -24.56 -21.29
C SER A 318 7.11 -24.95 -22.20
N THR A 319 6.22 -24.01 -22.49
CA THR A 319 5.10 -24.25 -23.41
C THR A 319 5.60 -24.76 -24.76
N GLY A 320 6.71 -24.22 -25.28
CA GLY A 320 7.36 -24.72 -26.50
C GLY A 320 7.73 -26.21 -26.42
N SER A 321 8.29 -26.64 -25.29
CA SER A 321 8.67 -28.04 -25.07
C SER A 321 7.44 -28.95 -24.88
N LEU A 322 6.36 -28.45 -24.28
CA LEU A 322 5.08 -29.17 -24.18
C LEU A 322 4.42 -29.35 -25.55
N VAL A 323 4.45 -28.32 -26.40
CA VAL A 323 3.97 -28.38 -27.79
C VAL A 323 4.76 -29.41 -28.59
N LEU A 324 6.09 -29.41 -28.47
CA LEU A 324 6.96 -30.43 -29.08
C LEU A 324 6.61 -31.84 -28.58
N ARG A 325 6.37 -32.00 -27.28
CA ARG A 325 6.02 -33.29 -26.68
C ARG A 325 4.65 -33.79 -27.14
N ALA A 326 3.65 -32.91 -27.23
CA ALA A 326 2.34 -33.24 -27.79
C ALA A 326 2.45 -33.65 -29.26
N ALA A 327 3.21 -32.91 -30.07
CA ALA A 327 3.44 -33.23 -31.48
C ALA A 327 4.14 -34.59 -31.66
N THR A 328 5.18 -34.87 -30.86
CA THR A 328 5.91 -36.15 -30.90
C THR A 328 5.06 -37.32 -30.42
N LYS A 329 4.22 -37.14 -29.40
CA LYS A 329 3.22 -38.11 -28.94
C LYS A 329 2.23 -38.46 -30.05
N HIS A 330 1.63 -37.46 -30.70
CA HIS A 330 0.69 -37.68 -31.81
C HIS A 330 1.37 -38.28 -33.04
N LYS A 331 2.60 -37.88 -33.34
CA LYS A 331 3.43 -38.52 -34.38
C LYS A 331 3.68 -40.00 -34.06
N ALA A 332 4.02 -40.34 -32.83
CA ALA A 332 4.21 -41.74 -32.43
C ALA A 332 2.92 -42.56 -32.57
N ALA A 333 1.79 -42.00 -32.13
CA ALA A 333 0.47 -42.62 -32.28
C ALA A 333 0.07 -42.85 -33.74
N LEU A 334 0.37 -41.88 -34.62
CA LEU A 334 0.18 -41.99 -36.08
C LEU A 334 1.04 -43.10 -36.70
N MET A 335 2.27 -43.26 -36.23
CA MET A 335 3.22 -44.27 -36.72
C MET A 335 2.97 -45.68 -36.16
N SER A 336 2.36 -45.79 -34.98
CA SER A 336 2.03 -47.07 -34.33
C SER A 336 0.63 -47.59 -34.66
N ALA A 337 -0.19 -46.81 -35.37
CA ALA A 337 -1.53 -47.25 -35.78
C ALA A 337 -1.43 -48.44 -36.74
N GLU A 338 -1.92 -49.60 -36.30
CA GLU A 338 -1.92 -50.82 -37.12
C GLU A 338 -2.78 -50.64 -38.38
N ILE A 339 -2.20 -51.00 -39.52
CA ILE A 339 -2.89 -50.97 -40.81
C ILE A 339 -3.69 -52.27 -40.93
N ASP A 340 -4.99 -52.19 -40.66
CA ASP A 340 -5.92 -53.32 -40.75
C ASP A 340 -6.34 -53.56 -42.22
N LEU A 341 -5.36 -53.98 -43.03
CA LEU A 341 -5.58 -54.45 -44.40
C LEU A 341 -5.53 -55.98 -44.40
N ASP A 342 -6.63 -56.59 -43.98
CA ASP A 342 -6.79 -58.04 -44.05
C ASP A 342 -6.95 -58.54 -45.48
N GLU A 343 -6.42 -59.75 -45.73
CA GLU A 343 -6.49 -60.40 -47.05
C GLU A 343 -7.94 -60.62 -47.48
N ALA A 344 -8.83 -60.84 -46.51
CA ALA A 344 -10.27 -60.87 -46.70
C ALA A 344 -10.82 -59.51 -47.15
N ALA A 345 -10.41 -58.39 -46.54
CA ALA A 345 -10.86 -57.05 -46.89
C ALA A 345 -10.43 -56.64 -48.31
N ILE A 346 -9.19 -56.99 -48.69
CA ILE A 346 -8.69 -56.81 -50.06
C ILE A 346 -9.48 -57.69 -51.04
N GLY A 347 -9.74 -58.95 -50.67
CA GLY A 347 -10.57 -59.88 -51.44
C GLY A 347 -11.98 -59.34 -51.68
N TYR A 348 -12.66 -58.87 -50.63
CA TYR A 348 -13.98 -58.25 -50.72
C TYR A 348 -13.97 -56.99 -51.59
N ALA A 349 -12.95 -56.13 -51.46
CA ALA A 349 -12.86 -54.93 -52.30
C ALA A 349 -12.72 -55.28 -53.79
N ILE A 350 -11.88 -56.26 -54.13
CA ILE A 350 -11.67 -56.71 -55.51
C ILE A 350 -12.95 -57.37 -56.05
N THR A 351 -13.58 -58.29 -55.32
CA THR A 351 -14.80 -58.98 -55.78
C THR A 351 -15.98 -58.01 -55.93
N ASN A 352 -16.18 -57.12 -54.95
CA ASN A 352 -17.24 -56.11 -55.01
C ASN A 352 -17.03 -55.11 -56.16
N SER A 353 -15.77 -54.83 -56.52
CA SER A 353 -15.46 -53.94 -57.65
C SER A 353 -15.60 -54.60 -59.02
N ALA A 354 -15.33 -55.92 -59.10
CA ALA A 354 -15.52 -56.69 -60.33
C ALA A 354 -17.03 -56.87 -60.62
N ALA A 355 -17.86 -56.88 -59.57
CA ALA A 355 -19.31 -57.05 -59.65
C ALA A 355 -19.67 -58.26 -60.53
N VAL A 356 -20.58 -58.09 -61.50
CA VAL A 356 -21.02 -59.17 -62.41
C VAL A 356 -20.02 -59.41 -63.57
N ASN A 357 -18.97 -58.59 -63.69
CA ASN A 357 -18.06 -58.62 -64.83
C ASN A 357 -16.84 -59.53 -64.54
N PHE A 358 -16.74 -60.63 -65.29
CA PHE A 358 -15.62 -61.58 -65.22
C PHE A 358 -14.41 -61.04 -66.00
N PHE A 359 -13.64 -60.11 -65.41
CA PHE A 359 -12.41 -59.63 -66.04
C PHE A 359 -11.22 -60.55 -65.73
N HIS A 360 -10.40 -60.89 -66.75
CA HIS A 360 -9.13 -61.63 -66.60
C HIS A 360 -7.98 -60.79 -66.00
N PHE A 361 -8.24 -59.52 -65.68
CA PHE A 361 -7.30 -58.59 -65.04
C PHE A 361 -8.02 -57.82 -63.92
N THR A 362 -7.35 -57.64 -62.78
CA THR A 362 -7.86 -56.86 -61.65
C THR A 362 -7.70 -55.36 -61.93
N SER A 363 -8.78 -54.58 -61.86
CA SER A 363 -8.72 -53.12 -61.95
C SER A 363 -8.00 -52.52 -60.72
N ASN A 364 -7.33 -51.37 -60.89
CA ASN A 364 -6.64 -50.67 -59.79
C ASN A 364 -7.58 -49.88 -58.86
N SER A 365 -8.82 -49.65 -59.28
CA SER A 365 -9.84 -48.90 -58.54
C SER A 365 -10.13 -49.39 -57.10
N PRO A 366 -10.09 -50.69 -56.75
CA PRO A 366 -10.45 -51.17 -55.41
C PRO A 366 -9.33 -50.91 -54.42
N LEU A 367 -8.07 -51.05 -54.87
CA LEU A 367 -6.88 -50.73 -54.09
C LEU A 367 -6.79 -49.22 -53.84
N GLN A 368 -7.09 -48.39 -54.85
CA GLN A 368 -7.16 -46.94 -54.67
C GLN A 368 -8.22 -46.54 -53.62
N ARG A 369 -9.39 -47.19 -53.62
CA ARG A 369 -10.44 -46.94 -52.62
C ARG A 369 -10.01 -47.38 -51.21
N LEU A 370 -9.43 -48.57 -51.05
CA LEU A 370 -8.92 -49.03 -49.75
C LEU A 370 -7.81 -48.12 -49.21
N LEU A 371 -6.87 -47.72 -50.07
CA LEU A 371 -5.81 -46.77 -49.70
C LEU A 371 -6.39 -45.40 -49.31
N SER A 372 -7.38 -44.90 -50.04
CA SER A 372 -8.05 -43.64 -49.71
C SER A 372 -8.77 -43.70 -48.35
N PHE A 373 -9.35 -44.85 -48.00
CA PHE A 373 -10.04 -45.09 -46.73
C PHE A 373 -9.07 -45.10 -45.55
N GLU A 374 -7.95 -45.83 -45.67
CA GLU A 374 -6.92 -45.86 -44.62
C GLU A 374 -6.21 -44.51 -44.44
N LEU A 375 -5.94 -43.78 -45.52
CA LEU A 375 -5.44 -42.39 -45.43
C LEU A 375 -6.45 -41.44 -44.79
N GLY A 376 -7.76 -41.72 -44.90
CA GLY A 376 -8.81 -40.93 -44.27
C GLY A 376 -8.80 -41.02 -42.74
N LYS A 377 -8.42 -42.18 -42.18
CA LYS A 377 -8.32 -42.39 -40.73
C LYS A 377 -7.23 -41.53 -40.07
N ILE A 378 -6.29 -40.99 -40.85
CA ILE A 378 -5.19 -40.12 -40.39
C ILE A 378 -5.68 -38.67 -40.11
N ILE A 379 -6.84 -38.27 -40.62
CA ILE A 379 -7.35 -36.90 -40.48
C ILE A 379 -7.72 -36.59 -39.01
N THR A 380 -8.47 -37.47 -38.35
CA THR A 380 -8.90 -37.30 -36.96
C THR A 380 -7.74 -37.08 -35.97
N PRO A 381 -6.71 -37.96 -35.91
CA PRO A 381 -5.58 -37.75 -35.00
C PRO A 381 -4.76 -36.48 -35.28
N ILE A 382 -4.77 -35.97 -36.52
CA ILE A 382 -4.14 -34.69 -36.85
C ILE A 382 -4.97 -33.51 -36.34
N ILE A 383 -6.29 -33.59 -36.44
CA ILE A 383 -7.18 -32.58 -35.85
C ILE A 383 -6.95 -32.54 -34.34
N ASP A 384 -6.98 -33.69 -33.66
CA ASP A 384 -6.76 -33.81 -32.21
C ASP A 384 -5.40 -33.23 -31.79
N ALA A 385 -4.35 -33.46 -32.59
CA ALA A 385 -3.02 -32.87 -32.36
C ALA A 385 -3.03 -31.33 -32.45
N ILE A 386 -3.75 -30.77 -33.42
CA ILE A 386 -3.89 -29.32 -33.57
C ILE A 386 -4.72 -28.73 -32.42
N GLU A 387 -5.73 -29.44 -31.93
CA GLU A 387 -6.52 -29.00 -30.77
C GLU A 387 -5.68 -28.96 -29.49
N GLU A 388 -4.95 -30.03 -29.17
CA GLU A 388 -4.08 -30.11 -27.98
C GLU A 388 -3.01 -29.00 -28.01
N ILE A 389 -2.43 -28.72 -29.19
CA ILE A 389 -1.45 -27.64 -29.35
C ILE A 389 -2.08 -26.26 -29.20
N SER A 390 -3.29 -26.05 -29.72
CA SER A 390 -4.02 -24.79 -29.55
C SER A 390 -4.31 -24.48 -28.08
N ASP A 391 -4.71 -25.48 -27.30
CA ASP A 391 -5.02 -25.32 -25.88
C ASP A 391 -3.79 -24.97 -25.04
N LEU A 392 -2.63 -25.56 -25.36
CA LEU A 392 -1.35 -25.21 -24.75
C LEU A 392 -0.97 -23.74 -25.01
N VAL A 393 -1.18 -23.25 -26.24
CA VAL A 393 -0.91 -21.85 -26.60
C VAL A 393 -1.87 -20.89 -25.88
N VAL A 394 -3.16 -21.24 -25.78
CA VAL A 394 -4.14 -20.45 -25.00
C VAL A 394 -3.73 -20.36 -23.53
N THR A 395 -3.24 -21.46 -22.95
CA THR A 395 -2.77 -21.48 -21.56
C THR A 395 -1.58 -20.53 -21.35
N CYS A 396 -0.59 -20.58 -22.25
CA CYS A 396 0.56 -19.67 -22.24
C CYS A 396 0.14 -18.19 -22.35
N THR A 397 -0.74 -17.85 -23.29
CA THR A 397 -1.23 -16.47 -23.42
C THR A 397 -1.97 -16.00 -22.16
N THR A 398 -2.74 -16.88 -21.52
CA THR A 398 -3.45 -16.56 -20.28
C THR A 398 -2.49 -16.30 -19.11
N GLN A 399 -1.40 -17.06 -19.02
CA GLN A 399 -0.35 -16.84 -18.03
C GLN A 399 0.41 -15.53 -18.28
N ALA A 400 0.80 -15.24 -19.51
CA ALA A 400 1.47 -13.98 -19.87
C ALA A 400 0.59 -12.76 -19.58
N LEU A 401 -0.73 -12.87 -19.76
CA LEU A 401 -1.69 -11.81 -19.45
C LEU A 401 -1.83 -11.51 -17.94
N GLN A 402 -1.29 -12.33 -17.03
CA GLN A 402 -1.27 -12.00 -15.60
C GLN A 402 -0.42 -10.74 -15.30
N GLN A 403 0.52 -10.41 -16.18
CA GLN A 403 1.28 -9.14 -16.14
C GLN A 403 0.38 -7.90 -16.27
N LEU A 404 -0.82 -8.05 -16.84
CA LEU A 404 -1.83 -7.00 -16.99
C LEU A 404 -2.90 -7.02 -15.87
N SER A 405 -2.66 -7.72 -14.75
CA SER A 405 -3.62 -7.81 -13.63
C SER A 405 -4.03 -6.45 -13.04
N GLY A 406 -3.18 -5.42 -13.17
CA GLY A 406 -3.49 -4.03 -12.78
C GLY A 406 -4.47 -3.31 -13.73
N PHE A 407 -4.80 -3.89 -14.89
CA PHE A 407 -5.66 -3.31 -15.93
C PHE A 407 -6.70 -4.35 -16.43
N PRO A 408 -7.74 -4.66 -15.64
CA PRO A 408 -8.64 -5.79 -15.91
C PRO A 408 -9.41 -5.68 -17.23
N THR A 409 -9.89 -4.49 -17.60
CA THR A 409 -10.62 -4.29 -18.87
C THR A 409 -9.69 -4.46 -20.09
N LEU A 410 -8.47 -3.92 -20.04
CA LEU A 410 -7.45 -4.13 -21.07
C LEU A 410 -7.09 -5.62 -21.19
N GLN A 411 -6.97 -6.31 -20.06
CA GLN A 411 -6.70 -7.73 -20.01
C GLN A 411 -7.81 -8.54 -20.72
N GLU A 412 -9.09 -8.22 -20.51
CA GLU A 412 -10.21 -8.87 -21.20
C GLU A 412 -10.21 -8.61 -22.70
N ILE A 413 -9.96 -7.36 -23.13
CA ILE A 413 -9.91 -6.99 -24.56
C ILE A 413 -8.79 -7.77 -25.28
N VAL A 414 -7.58 -7.74 -24.72
CA VAL A 414 -6.42 -8.45 -25.30
C VAL A 414 -6.66 -9.96 -25.29
N ARG A 415 -7.22 -10.52 -24.20
CA ARG A 415 -7.58 -11.95 -24.11
C ARG A 415 -8.58 -12.34 -25.19
N GLY A 416 -9.64 -11.55 -25.36
CA GLY A 416 -10.69 -11.79 -26.34
C GLY A 416 -10.13 -11.86 -27.76
N LYS A 417 -9.27 -10.91 -28.14
CA LYS A 417 -8.69 -10.90 -29.48
C LYS A 417 -7.66 -12.00 -29.70
N LEU A 418 -6.78 -12.27 -28.74
CA LEU A 418 -5.83 -13.38 -28.84
C LEU A 418 -6.58 -14.71 -29.05
N LYS A 419 -7.64 -14.96 -28.28
CA LYS A 419 -8.47 -16.16 -28.43
C LYS A 419 -9.14 -16.26 -29.80
N GLN A 420 -9.74 -15.18 -30.29
CA GLN A 420 -10.39 -15.15 -31.61
C GLN A 420 -9.40 -15.46 -32.74
N ASN A 421 -8.19 -14.91 -32.65
CA ASN A 421 -7.16 -15.10 -33.66
C ASN A 421 -6.54 -16.50 -33.61
N ILE A 422 -6.27 -17.05 -32.42
CA ILE A 422 -5.82 -18.45 -32.27
C ILE A 422 -6.83 -19.40 -32.91
N GLU A 423 -8.12 -19.19 -32.66
CA GLU A 423 -9.19 -20.01 -33.25
C GLU A 423 -9.26 -19.89 -34.79
N LYS A 424 -9.01 -18.69 -35.33
CA LYS A 424 -8.93 -18.46 -36.79
C LYS A 424 -7.76 -19.23 -37.41
N GLN A 425 -6.59 -19.24 -36.76
CA GLN A 425 -5.41 -19.95 -37.25
C GLN A 425 -5.54 -21.47 -37.10
N LYS A 426 -6.12 -21.94 -35.98
CA LYS A 426 -6.52 -23.34 -35.79
C LYS A 426 -7.31 -23.86 -36.98
N LYS A 427 -8.38 -23.14 -37.38
CA LYS A 427 -9.23 -23.50 -38.53
C LYS A 427 -8.45 -23.54 -39.86
N LYS A 428 -7.57 -22.58 -40.10
CA LYS A 428 -6.71 -22.56 -41.30
C LYS A 428 -5.75 -23.75 -41.33
N CYS A 429 -5.13 -24.08 -40.20
CA CYS A 429 -4.20 -25.20 -40.08
C CYS A 429 -4.91 -26.54 -40.35
N ILE A 430 -6.09 -26.75 -39.73
CA ILE A 430 -6.93 -27.92 -39.97
C ILE A 430 -7.29 -28.02 -41.46
N LEU A 431 -7.73 -26.93 -42.09
CA LEU A 431 -8.09 -26.91 -43.51
C LEU A 431 -6.90 -27.27 -44.41
N LEU A 432 -5.72 -26.71 -44.13
CA LEU A 432 -4.50 -26.94 -44.89
C LEU A 432 -4.05 -28.40 -44.78
N MET A 433 -3.97 -28.94 -43.55
CA MET A 433 -3.58 -30.33 -43.33
C MET A 433 -4.60 -31.33 -43.90
N THR A 434 -5.90 -31.05 -43.73
CA THR A 434 -6.96 -31.89 -44.32
C THR A 434 -6.91 -31.86 -45.85
N SER A 435 -6.67 -30.68 -46.45
CA SER A 435 -6.55 -30.54 -47.91
C SER A 435 -5.30 -31.25 -48.45
N PHE A 436 -4.19 -31.20 -47.70
CA PHE A 436 -2.98 -31.95 -48.02
C PHE A 436 -3.21 -33.46 -48.04
N ILE A 437 -3.89 -34.00 -47.01
CA ILE A 437 -4.23 -35.43 -46.95
C ILE A 437 -5.18 -35.82 -48.09
N ARG A 438 -6.22 -35.01 -48.33
CA ARG A 438 -7.16 -35.22 -49.44
C ARG A 438 -6.48 -35.20 -50.80
N SER A 439 -5.50 -34.32 -51.03
CA SER A 439 -4.72 -34.29 -52.28
C SER A 439 -3.97 -35.61 -52.52
N ARG A 440 -3.49 -36.24 -51.43
CA ARG A 440 -2.78 -37.52 -51.45
C ARG A 440 -3.72 -38.73 -51.59
N GLN A 441 -5.02 -38.57 -51.30
CA GLN A 441 -6.04 -39.59 -51.60
C GLN A 441 -6.41 -39.63 -53.09
N VAL A 442 -6.24 -38.52 -53.82
CA VAL A 442 -6.70 -38.38 -55.22
C VAL A 442 -5.65 -38.82 -56.25
N TYR A 443 -4.35 -38.64 -55.97
CA TYR A 443 -3.27 -39.01 -56.89
C TYR A 443 -2.37 -40.09 -56.26
N ILE A 444 -2.43 -41.30 -56.83
CA ILE A 444 -1.54 -42.42 -56.50
C ILE A 444 -0.66 -42.68 -57.72
N ASP A 445 0.67 -42.58 -57.53
CA ASP A 445 1.67 -42.67 -58.59
C ASP A 445 1.57 -44.01 -59.38
N PRO A 446 1.29 -43.99 -60.70
CA PRO A 446 1.10 -45.18 -61.53
C PRO A 446 2.36 -46.01 -61.74
N ASP A 447 3.54 -45.40 -61.82
CA ASP A 447 4.82 -46.09 -62.08
C ASP A 447 5.18 -47.05 -60.94
N SER A 448 4.58 -46.81 -59.78
CA SER A 448 4.68 -47.66 -58.62
C SER A 448 3.74 -48.86 -58.69
N LEU A 449 2.67 -48.90 -59.50
CA LEU A 449 1.56 -49.85 -59.34
C LEU A 449 1.66 -51.11 -60.21
N ASP A 450 2.33 -51.05 -61.37
CA ASP A 450 2.30 -52.13 -62.38
C ASP A 450 3.17 -53.36 -62.01
N TYR A 451 4.19 -53.19 -61.18
CA TYR A 451 5.02 -54.28 -60.63
C TYR A 451 4.40 -54.94 -59.37
N LYS A 452 3.29 -54.41 -58.82
CA LYS A 452 2.87 -54.65 -57.42
C LYS A 452 1.67 -55.56 -57.19
N ILE A 453 1.07 -56.12 -58.24
CA ILE A 453 -0.08 -57.04 -58.10
C ILE A 453 0.32 -58.39 -57.44
N ARG A 454 1.62 -58.75 -57.36
CA ARG A 454 2.08 -59.95 -56.61
C ARG A 454 2.47 -59.69 -55.14
N ILE A 455 2.51 -58.43 -54.69
CA ILE A 455 3.00 -58.02 -53.36
C ILE A 455 1.98 -57.05 -52.73
N VAL A 456 0.69 -57.21 -53.00
CA VAL A 456 -0.35 -56.20 -52.70
C VAL A 456 -0.41 -55.83 -51.20
N LYS A 457 -0.31 -56.79 -50.28
CA LYS A 457 -0.32 -56.51 -48.83
C LYS A 457 0.96 -55.81 -48.36
N LYS A 458 2.13 -56.33 -48.72
CA LYS A 458 3.44 -55.80 -48.27
C LYS A 458 3.72 -54.40 -48.82
N LEU A 459 3.27 -54.13 -50.06
CA LEU A 459 3.48 -52.85 -50.72
C LEU A 459 2.42 -51.80 -50.38
N ALA A 460 1.15 -52.16 -50.19
CA ALA A 460 0.16 -51.24 -49.64
C ALA A 460 0.58 -50.78 -48.22
N ILE A 461 1.05 -51.71 -47.39
CA ILE A 461 1.65 -51.41 -46.08
C ILE A 461 2.90 -50.52 -46.24
N GLN A 462 3.81 -50.80 -47.18
CA GLN A 462 4.97 -49.93 -47.43
C GLN A 462 4.59 -48.53 -47.94
N HIS A 463 3.53 -48.38 -48.74
CA HIS A 463 3.06 -47.08 -49.19
C HIS A 463 2.34 -46.30 -48.11
N ILE A 464 1.52 -46.96 -47.29
CA ILE A 464 0.91 -46.33 -46.12
C ILE A 464 2.00 -45.96 -45.13
N ASN A 465 2.98 -46.83 -44.87
CA ASN A 465 4.13 -46.52 -44.04
C ASN A 465 4.99 -45.40 -44.65
N ALA A 466 5.19 -45.36 -45.97
CA ALA A 466 5.92 -44.27 -46.63
C ALA A 466 5.14 -42.96 -46.62
N ALA A 467 3.80 -43.01 -46.70
CA ALA A 467 2.91 -41.86 -46.57
C ALA A 467 2.82 -41.39 -45.12
N GLN A 468 2.73 -42.28 -44.14
CA GLN A 468 2.80 -42.01 -42.70
C GLN A 468 4.19 -41.50 -42.31
N ASN A 469 5.27 -42.03 -42.89
CA ASN A 469 6.63 -41.50 -42.71
C ASN A 469 6.77 -40.14 -43.39
N ALA A 470 6.25 -39.94 -44.61
CA ALA A 470 6.26 -38.63 -45.26
C ALA A 470 5.43 -37.63 -44.46
N ILE A 471 4.20 -37.98 -44.05
CA ILE A 471 3.33 -37.20 -43.17
C ILE A 471 4.02 -36.95 -41.83
N GLY A 472 4.68 -37.94 -41.25
CA GLY A 472 5.43 -37.85 -39.99
C GLY A 472 6.75 -37.08 -40.10
N CYS A 473 7.35 -36.97 -41.28
CA CYS A 473 8.51 -36.14 -41.60
C CYS A 473 8.08 -34.72 -42.01
N THR A 474 6.91 -34.55 -42.61
CA THR A 474 6.27 -33.27 -42.98
C THR A 474 5.39 -32.69 -41.89
N LEU A 475 5.07 -33.45 -40.84
CA LEU A 475 4.92 -32.98 -39.47
C LEU A 475 6.35 -32.61 -39.05
N PRO A 476 6.84 -31.39 -39.31
CA PRO A 476 8.21 -31.04 -38.99
C PRO A 476 8.30 -30.93 -37.46
N PRO A 477 9.51 -30.77 -36.91
CA PRO A 477 9.79 -30.86 -35.47
C PRO A 477 8.98 -29.92 -34.57
N VAL A 478 8.26 -28.95 -35.12
CA VAL A 478 7.43 -27.99 -34.42
C VAL A 478 6.37 -27.64 -35.48
N ILE A 479 5.07 -27.66 -35.16
CA ILE A 479 4.08 -26.88 -35.95
C ILE A 479 4.61 -25.46 -35.90
N LYS A 480 5.33 -25.05 -36.96
CA LYS A 480 6.33 -23.98 -36.96
C LYS A 480 5.98 -22.96 -35.89
N LEU A 481 6.73 -22.94 -34.80
CA LEU A 481 6.64 -21.88 -33.80
C LEU A 481 6.63 -20.54 -34.51
N CYS A 482 7.36 -20.41 -35.62
CA CYS A 482 7.27 -19.34 -36.62
C CYS A 482 5.85 -18.92 -37.01
N MET A 483 4.86 -19.77 -37.30
CA MET A 483 3.51 -19.27 -37.62
C MET A 483 2.80 -18.63 -36.41
N ILE A 484 3.18 -18.99 -35.19
CA ILE A 484 2.65 -18.43 -33.93
C ILE A 484 3.52 -17.25 -33.46
N THR A 485 4.84 -17.28 -33.65
CA THR A 485 5.79 -16.21 -33.34
C THR A 485 5.75 -15.11 -34.42
N ASP A 486 5.62 -15.43 -35.69
CA ASP A 486 5.29 -14.50 -36.79
C ASP A 486 3.86 -13.95 -36.58
N PHE A 487 2.90 -14.77 -36.13
CA PHE A 487 1.56 -14.29 -35.73
C PHE A 487 1.63 -13.28 -34.58
N LEU A 488 2.38 -13.56 -33.51
CA LEU A 488 2.53 -12.64 -32.38
C LEU A 488 3.39 -11.42 -32.74
N ALA A 489 4.39 -11.57 -33.61
CA ALA A 489 5.26 -10.49 -34.06
C ALA A 489 4.58 -9.54 -35.05
N GLU A 490 3.72 -10.05 -35.94
CA GLU A 490 2.92 -9.26 -36.88
C GLU A 490 1.66 -8.67 -36.22
N GLU A 491 0.96 -9.43 -35.36
CA GLU A 491 -0.34 -9.02 -34.84
C GLU A 491 -0.29 -8.21 -33.56
N LEU A 492 0.68 -8.35 -32.64
CA LEU A 492 0.71 -7.46 -31.45
C LEU A 492 0.85 -5.98 -31.83
N PRO A 493 1.72 -5.60 -32.78
CA PRO A 493 1.77 -4.23 -33.29
C PRO A 493 0.47 -3.77 -33.96
N LEU A 494 -0.18 -4.65 -34.75
CA LEU A 494 -1.48 -4.38 -35.39
C LEU A 494 -2.61 -4.27 -34.37
N LEU A 495 -2.55 -5.06 -33.29
CA LEU A 495 -3.49 -5.03 -32.17
C LEU A 495 -3.37 -3.72 -31.38
N VAL A 496 -2.17 -3.16 -31.21
CA VAL A 496 -2.03 -1.84 -30.58
C VAL A 496 -2.57 -0.73 -31.49
N SER A 497 -2.51 -0.91 -32.81
CA SER A 497 -3.12 0.01 -33.78
C SER A 497 -4.65 -0.14 -33.86
N ASP A 498 -5.19 -1.36 -33.77
CA ASP A 498 -6.62 -1.67 -33.87
C ASP A 498 -7.38 -1.33 -32.58
N ILE A 499 -6.74 -1.45 -31.40
CA ILE A 499 -7.34 -1.09 -30.11
C ILE A 499 -7.12 0.41 -29.81
N HIS A 500 -6.67 1.23 -30.76
CA HIS A 500 -6.40 2.65 -30.52
C HIS A 500 -7.62 3.38 -29.93
N ASP A 501 -8.81 3.16 -30.49
CA ASP A 501 -10.03 3.86 -30.07
C ASP A 501 -10.63 3.30 -28.77
N ASP A 502 -10.56 1.97 -28.56
CA ASP A 502 -11.04 1.30 -27.35
C ASP A 502 -10.10 1.53 -26.15
N VAL A 503 -8.78 1.58 -26.38
CA VAL A 503 -7.77 1.93 -25.37
C VAL A 503 -7.85 3.41 -25.01
N GLU A 504 -8.12 4.30 -25.97
CA GLU A 504 -8.29 5.74 -25.69
C GLU A 504 -9.54 6.02 -24.84
N GLN A 505 -10.67 5.36 -25.14
CA GLN A 505 -11.86 5.42 -24.26
C GLN A 505 -11.61 4.81 -22.88
N PHE A 506 -10.92 3.67 -22.80
CA PHE A 506 -10.58 3.02 -21.53
C PHE A 506 -9.60 3.84 -20.67
N ILE A 507 -8.60 4.50 -21.27
CA ILE A 507 -7.68 5.43 -20.58
C ILE A 507 -8.43 6.59 -19.94
N LEU A 508 -9.53 7.04 -20.55
CA LEU A 508 -10.37 8.13 -20.05
C LEU A 508 -11.37 7.69 -18.98
N SER A 509 -11.77 6.40 -18.95
CA SER A 509 -12.84 5.91 -18.07
C SER A 509 -12.37 5.19 -16.80
N ASP A 510 -11.21 4.52 -16.80
CA ASP A 510 -10.85 3.51 -15.78
C ASP A 510 -9.51 3.72 -15.04
N MET A 511 -8.90 4.92 -15.10
CA MET A 511 -7.61 5.16 -14.41
C MET A 511 -7.76 5.49 -12.90
N PRO A 512 -6.80 5.10 -12.04
CA PRO A 512 -6.89 5.21 -10.58
C PRO A 512 -6.88 6.67 -10.09
N ASP A 513 -7.58 6.90 -8.96
CA ASP A 513 -7.95 8.17 -8.33
C ASP A 513 -6.84 9.26 -8.40
N ASP A 514 -7.09 10.36 -9.14
CA ASP A 514 -6.29 11.60 -9.16
C ASP A 514 -5.88 12.08 -7.74
N LYS A 515 -6.67 11.69 -6.74
CA LYS A 515 -6.47 11.96 -5.32
C LYS A 515 -5.14 11.45 -4.77
N GLU A 516 -4.57 10.36 -5.26
CA GLU A 516 -3.30 9.83 -4.71
C GLU A 516 -2.11 10.68 -5.17
N LEU A 517 -2.08 11.04 -6.45
CA LEU A 517 -1.11 12.00 -6.98
C LEU A 517 -1.28 13.38 -6.33
N GLU A 518 -2.52 13.83 -6.16
CA GLU A 518 -2.84 15.09 -5.48
C GLU A 518 -2.38 15.09 -4.01
N ARG A 519 -2.54 13.98 -3.28
CA ARG A 519 -2.03 13.80 -1.91
C ARG A 519 -0.51 13.93 -1.84
N TYR A 520 0.22 13.26 -2.75
CA TYR A 520 1.69 13.35 -2.76
C TYR A 520 2.18 14.75 -3.18
N LYS A 521 1.49 15.43 -4.11
CA LYS A 521 1.78 16.83 -4.48
C LYS A 521 1.52 17.79 -3.31
N LEU A 522 0.43 17.59 -2.56
CA LEU A 522 0.13 18.37 -1.36
C LEU A 522 1.19 18.13 -0.26
N LEU A 523 1.64 16.88 -0.07
CA LEU A 523 2.70 16.54 0.87
C LEU A 523 4.02 17.22 0.48
N GLN A 524 4.39 17.16 -0.81
CA GLN A 524 5.58 17.84 -1.35
C GLN A 524 5.54 19.35 -1.05
N GLN A 525 4.41 20.00 -1.33
CA GLN A 525 4.24 21.44 -1.07
C GLN A 525 4.32 21.76 0.43
N THR A 526 3.71 20.93 1.27
CA THR A 526 3.74 21.08 2.73
C THR A 526 5.16 20.96 3.28
N CYS A 527 5.93 19.97 2.83
CA CYS A 527 7.33 19.80 3.23
C CYS A 527 8.22 20.95 2.74
N LEU A 528 8.03 21.44 1.50
CA LEU A 528 8.78 22.58 0.96
C LEU A 528 8.55 23.86 1.76
N LEU A 529 7.29 24.20 2.01
CA LEU A 529 6.93 25.38 2.83
C LEU A 529 7.49 25.24 4.25
N SER A 530 7.44 24.05 4.82
CA SER A 530 7.97 23.80 6.16
C SER A 530 9.49 23.99 6.23
N LEU A 531 10.23 23.50 5.23
CA LEU A 531 11.68 23.68 5.15
C LEU A 531 12.09 25.14 4.93
N GLN A 532 11.33 25.89 4.12
CA GLN A 532 11.55 27.33 3.96
C GLN A 532 11.36 28.07 5.29
N HIS A 533 10.32 27.71 6.05
CA HIS A 533 10.07 28.32 7.35
C HIS A 533 11.14 27.95 8.39
N ILE A 534 11.61 26.69 8.42
CA ILE A 534 12.77 26.28 9.24
C ILE A 534 14.00 27.12 8.90
N SER A 535 14.28 27.34 7.61
CA SER A 535 15.43 28.16 7.19
C SER A 535 15.30 29.63 7.61
N GLN A 536 14.07 30.18 7.61
CA GLN A 536 13.79 31.53 8.09
C GLN A 536 13.96 31.63 9.62
N LEU A 537 13.49 30.62 10.36
CA LEU A 537 13.70 30.52 11.81
C LEU A 537 15.19 30.45 12.13
N GLU A 538 15.97 29.57 11.49
CA GLU A 538 17.43 29.50 11.67
C GLU A 538 18.12 30.87 11.40
N SER A 539 17.70 31.60 10.37
CA SER A 539 18.25 32.93 10.04
C SER A 539 17.85 34.03 11.02
N ASN A 540 16.64 33.98 11.58
CA ASN A 540 16.15 34.97 12.54
C ASN A 540 16.77 34.79 13.92
N TYR A 541 17.08 33.54 14.30
CA TYR A 541 17.70 33.20 15.57
C TYR A 541 19.23 33.26 15.57
N ALA A 542 19.87 33.30 14.40
CA ALA A 542 21.31 33.52 14.26
C ALA A 542 21.71 35.02 14.35
N LYS A 543 20.72 35.92 14.32
CA LYS A 543 20.87 37.38 14.53
C LYS A 543 20.46 37.72 15.95
#